data_AF-A0A8C3B7T6-F1
#
_entry.id   AF-A0A8C3B7T6-F1
#
_cell.length_a   1.000
_cell.length_b   1.000
_cell.length_c   1.000
_cell.angle_alpha   90.00
_cell.angle_beta   90.00
_cell.angle_gamma   90.00
#
_symmetry.space_group_name_H-M   'P 1'
#
loop_
_entity.id
_entity.type
_entity.pdbx_description
1 polymer ?
#
loop_
_entity_poly.entity_id
_entity_poly.type
_entity_poly.pdbx_seq_one_letter_code
_entity_poly.pdbx_strand_id
1 'polypeptide(L)'
;MPGNRAEDCGEEEYWHKGLCCVLCPAGTYVSQHCTTPHSKGRCVSCTKGEDYTAHANGLDECLLCRQCRDDQVTLRACTPTHDTECQCKQGYFCPAEGCEICQRCSKTCPEGKEIVQNCNATTDLGCGLPDQGLEHKYHLAWSVGERFSYLDYCNYFSGFCFGGGGVHN
;
A
#
# COMPACT_ATOMS: atom_id res chain seq x y z
N MET A 1 31.33 -5.57 -29.21
CA MET A 1 31.07 -4.12 -29.28
C MET A 1 29.61 -3.87 -28.89
N PRO A 2 29.31 -3.42 -27.67
CA PRO A 2 28.01 -2.80 -27.35
C PRO A 2 28.23 -1.37 -26.80
N GLY A 3 27.34 -0.39 -26.92
CA GLY A 3 25.99 -0.34 -27.43
C GLY A 3 25.62 1.09 -27.88
N ASN A 4 24.41 1.21 -28.43
CA ASN A 4 23.80 2.44 -28.95
C ASN A 4 23.96 3.65 -28.03
N ARG A 5 24.60 4.72 -28.51
CA ARG A 5 24.63 6.04 -27.87
C ARG A 5 23.52 6.91 -28.44
N ALA A 6 22.36 6.82 -27.82
CA ALA A 6 21.44 7.91 -27.71
C ALA A 6 20.95 7.87 -26.25
N GLU A 7 20.76 9.03 -25.62
CA GLU A 7 19.83 9.17 -24.48
C GLU A 7 20.28 8.64 -23.12
N ASP A 8 21.43 9.09 -22.59
CA ASP A 8 21.68 8.94 -21.14
C ASP A 8 22.23 10.25 -20.59
N CYS A 9 21.33 11.04 -19.99
CA CYS A 9 21.68 12.23 -19.21
C CYS A 9 21.88 11.83 -17.75
N GLY A 10 22.47 12.71 -16.92
CA GLY A 10 22.62 12.43 -15.50
C GLY A 10 21.28 12.26 -14.77
N GLU A 11 21.31 11.72 -13.55
CA GLU A 11 20.10 11.47 -12.72
C GLU A 11 19.24 12.72 -12.46
N GLU A 12 19.83 13.92 -12.54
CA GLU A 12 19.16 15.22 -12.33
C GLU A 12 18.91 15.99 -13.64
N GLU A 13 18.95 15.28 -14.77
CA GLU A 13 18.83 15.86 -16.11
C GLU A 13 17.78 15.13 -16.95
N TYR A 14 17.26 15.82 -17.97
CA TYR A 14 16.37 15.25 -18.97
C TYR A 14 16.89 15.55 -20.37
N TRP A 15 16.57 14.68 -21.32
CA TRP A 15 16.94 14.84 -22.71
C TRP A 15 15.95 15.72 -23.46
N HIS A 16 16.46 16.75 -24.15
CA HIS A 16 15.66 17.59 -25.04
C HIS A 16 16.46 17.99 -26.27
N LYS A 17 16.01 17.59 -27.47
CA LYS A 17 16.57 17.99 -28.77
C LYS A 17 18.09 17.85 -28.90
N GLY A 18 18.67 16.75 -28.41
CA GLY A 18 20.13 16.55 -28.51
C GLY A 18 20.93 17.09 -27.32
N LEU A 19 20.27 17.69 -26.32
CA LEU A 19 20.88 18.30 -25.16
C LEU A 19 20.39 17.62 -23.88
N CYS A 20 21.28 17.44 -22.92
CA CYS A 20 20.91 17.18 -21.55
C CYS A 20 20.61 18.50 -20.86
N CYS A 21 19.42 18.64 -20.30
CA CYS A 21 18.95 19.83 -19.59
C CYS A 21 18.74 19.49 -18.11
N VAL A 22 19.03 20.42 -17.21
CA VAL A 22 18.78 20.24 -15.78
C VAL A 22 17.27 20.26 -15.49
N LEU A 23 16.80 19.33 -14.66
CA LEU A 23 15.39 19.22 -14.28
C LEU A 23 14.87 20.48 -13.55
N CYS A 24 13.58 20.75 -13.72
CA CYS A 24 12.83 21.68 -12.89
C CYS A 24 12.47 21.01 -11.55
N PRO A 25 12.50 21.73 -10.42
CA PRO A 25 12.15 21.17 -9.12
C PRO A 25 10.67 20.81 -9.03
N ALA A 26 10.32 19.99 -8.04
CA ALA A 26 8.92 19.70 -7.70
C ALA A 26 8.12 21.00 -7.48
N GLY A 27 6.85 21.00 -7.89
CA GLY A 27 6.01 22.19 -7.90
C GLY A 27 6.25 23.16 -9.05
N THR A 28 7.08 22.77 -10.02
CA THR A 28 7.32 23.54 -11.24
C THR A 28 7.37 22.64 -12.47
N TYR A 29 7.22 23.25 -13.65
CA TYR A 29 7.33 22.63 -14.97
C TYR A 29 8.21 23.48 -15.90
N VAL A 30 8.66 22.90 -17.01
CA VAL A 30 9.50 23.58 -18.01
C VAL A 30 8.63 24.43 -18.95
N SER A 31 8.63 25.75 -18.75
CA SER A 31 8.00 26.68 -19.68
C SER A 31 8.85 26.97 -20.93
N GLN A 32 10.18 26.86 -20.80
CA GLN A 32 11.14 27.00 -21.89
C GLN A 32 12.33 26.07 -21.63
N HIS A 33 12.64 25.20 -22.59
CA HIS A 33 13.77 24.27 -22.46
C HIS A 33 15.13 24.96 -22.50
N CYS A 34 16.14 24.24 -22.06
CA CYS A 34 17.51 24.70 -22.12
C CYS A 34 18.00 24.81 -23.58
N THR A 35 18.87 25.80 -23.85
CA THR A 35 19.50 25.98 -25.17
C THR A 35 20.97 25.57 -25.17
N THR A 36 21.57 25.40 -23.99
CA THR A 36 22.95 24.91 -23.83
C THR A 36 22.95 23.61 -23.04
N PRO A 37 23.86 22.66 -23.33
CA PRO A 37 23.99 21.43 -22.57
C PRO A 37 24.20 21.69 -21.07
N HIS A 38 23.66 20.82 -20.23
CA HIS A 38 23.78 20.80 -18.77
C HIS A 38 23.32 22.10 -18.10
N SER A 39 22.41 22.82 -18.75
CA SER A 39 21.84 24.07 -18.22
C SER A 39 20.36 23.91 -17.88
N LYS A 40 19.87 24.78 -17.00
CA LYS A 40 18.48 24.80 -16.59
C LYS A 40 17.66 25.69 -17.51
N GLY A 41 16.54 25.17 -17.98
CA GLY A 41 15.53 25.96 -18.69
C GLY A 41 14.77 26.91 -17.77
N ARG A 42 13.72 27.54 -18.29
CA ARG A 42 12.82 28.37 -17.49
C ARG A 42 11.75 27.52 -16.83
N CYS A 43 11.82 27.38 -15.52
CA CYS A 43 10.80 26.70 -14.72
C CYS A 43 9.72 27.67 -14.24
N VAL A 44 8.46 27.26 -14.33
CA VAL A 44 7.29 28.02 -13.83
C VAL A 44 6.53 27.17 -12.82
N SER A 45 5.98 27.80 -11.79
CA SER A 45 5.24 27.13 -10.73
C SER A 45 3.89 26.59 -11.20
N CYS A 46 3.53 25.43 -10.66
CA CYS A 46 2.18 24.87 -10.76
C CYS A 46 1.16 25.77 -10.02
N THR A 47 -0.07 25.76 -10.50
CA THR A 47 -1.23 26.45 -9.94
C THR A 47 -1.84 25.64 -8.79
N LYS A 48 -1.78 26.21 -7.59
CA LYS A 48 -2.29 25.57 -6.38
C LYS A 48 -3.77 25.19 -6.52
N GLY A 49 -4.04 23.89 -6.39
CA GLY A 49 -5.39 23.33 -6.42
C GLY A 49 -5.86 22.89 -7.81
N GLU A 50 -5.07 23.17 -8.85
CA GLU A 50 -5.38 22.77 -10.23
C GLU A 50 -4.38 21.73 -10.74
N ASP A 51 -3.08 21.93 -10.49
CA ASP A 51 -2.02 21.04 -10.95
C ASP A 51 -0.84 20.93 -9.97
N TYR A 52 0.00 19.92 -10.19
CA TYR A 52 1.13 19.59 -9.33
C TYR A 52 2.26 18.86 -10.10
N THR A 53 3.46 18.88 -9.54
CA THR A 53 4.55 17.96 -9.90
C THR A 53 5.22 17.47 -8.62
N ALA A 54 5.17 16.17 -8.35
CA ALA A 54 5.66 15.60 -7.09
C ALA A 54 7.18 15.55 -6.97
N HIS A 55 7.87 15.51 -8.12
CA HIS A 55 9.32 15.31 -8.20
C HIS A 55 9.96 16.28 -9.19
N ALA A 56 11.29 16.34 -9.14
CA ALA A 56 12.05 17.04 -10.17
C ALA A 56 11.75 16.42 -11.55
N ASN A 57 11.50 17.27 -12.55
CA ASN A 57 10.92 16.83 -13.80
C ASN A 57 11.38 17.69 -14.99
N GLY A 58 11.21 17.16 -16.20
CA GLY A 58 11.41 17.85 -17.47
C GLY A 58 10.10 18.01 -18.26
N LEU A 59 8.96 18.08 -17.56
CA LEU A 59 7.63 18.14 -18.18
C LEU A 59 7.33 19.54 -18.72
N ASP A 60 6.58 19.60 -19.81
CA ASP A 60 6.16 20.87 -20.46
C ASP A 60 4.96 21.53 -19.74
N GLU A 61 4.32 20.80 -18.83
CA GLU A 61 3.19 21.24 -18.02
C GLU A 61 3.14 20.47 -16.69
N CYS A 62 2.39 20.98 -15.72
CA CYS A 62 2.12 20.27 -14.47
C CYS A 62 1.05 19.20 -14.66
N LEU A 63 1.03 18.20 -13.78
CA LEU A 63 0.02 17.14 -13.77
C LEU A 63 -1.26 17.68 -13.12
N LEU A 64 -2.41 17.49 -13.77
CA LEU A 64 -3.68 17.90 -13.20
C LEU A 64 -3.97 17.15 -11.90
N CYS A 65 -4.46 17.89 -10.90
CA CYS A 65 -4.89 17.30 -9.64
C CYS A 65 -6.07 16.35 -9.88
N ARG A 66 -6.02 15.17 -9.25
CA ARG A 66 -7.15 14.25 -9.16
C ARG A 66 -8.31 14.94 -8.44
N GLN A 67 -9.52 14.71 -8.93
CA GLN A 67 -10.75 15.04 -8.21
C GLN A 67 -11.29 13.80 -7.52
N CYS A 68 -11.70 13.93 -6.26
CA CYS A 68 -12.35 12.85 -5.55
C CYS A 68 -13.77 12.63 -6.09
N ARG A 69 -14.14 11.36 -6.28
CA ARG A 69 -15.47 10.96 -6.75
C ARG A 69 -16.52 11.15 -5.66
N ASP A 70 -17.80 11.02 -6.02
CA ASP A 70 -18.93 11.16 -5.10
C ASP A 70 -18.93 10.15 -3.94
N ASP A 71 -18.32 8.98 -4.11
CA ASP A 71 -18.14 7.94 -3.09
C ASP A 71 -16.88 8.15 -2.24
N GLN A 72 -16.13 9.22 -2.49
CA GLN A 72 -14.89 9.57 -1.82
C GLN A 72 -14.99 10.88 -1.04
N VAL A 73 -14.05 11.06 -0.11
CA VAL A 73 -13.81 12.30 0.62
C VAL A 73 -12.37 12.73 0.39
N THR A 74 -12.14 14.04 0.29
CA THR A 74 -10.80 14.60 0.20
C THR A 74 -10.12 14.51 1.55
N LEU A 75 -9.08 13.69 1.64
CA LEU A 75 -8.24 13.56 2.82
C LEU A 75 -7.20 14.68 2.86
N ARG A 76 -6.54 14.95 1.72
CA ARG A 76 -5.59 16.05 1.55
C ARG A 76 -5.87 16.78 0.24
N ALA A 77 -5.89 18.10 0.33
CA ALA A 77 -6.10 18.95 -0.84
C ALA A 77 -4.84 19.00 -1.70
N CYS A 78 -5.01 19.13 -3.02
CA CYS A 78 -3.90 19.28 -3.94
C CYS A 78 -3.08 20.54 -3.66
N THR A 79 -1.77 20.43 -3.84
CA THR A 79 -0.84 21.57 -3.83
C THR A 79 0.15 21.43 -4.97
N PRO A 80 0.96 22.46 -5.28
CA PRO A 80 1.94 22.37 -6.36
C PRO A 80 2.85 21.14 -6.29
N THR A 81 3.11 20.57 -5.11
CA THR A 81 4.03 19.42 -4.95
C THR A 81 3.36 18.09 -4.62
N HIS A 82 2.03 18.03 -4.50
CA HIS A 82 1.34 16.76 -4.27
C HIS A 82 -0.09 16.78 -4.78
N ASP A 83 -0.52 15.62 -5.28
CA ASP A 83 -1.89 15.39 -5.73
C ASP A 83 -2.91 15.45 -4.58
N THR A 84 -4.18 15.55 -4.94
CA THR A 84 -5.30 15.30 -4.02
C THR A 84 -5.26 13.85 -3.54
N GLU A 85 -5.26 13.65 -2.23
CA GLU A 85 -5.48 12.33 -1.64
C GLU A 85 -6.97 12.13 -1.35
N CYS A 86 -7.55 11.07 -1.91
CA CYS A 86 -8.95 10.70 -1.74
C CYS A 86 -9.07 9.43 -0.89
N GLN A 87 -10.07 9.40 -0.02
CA GLN A 87 -10.41 8.24 0.80
C GLN A 87 -11.86 7.84 0.59
N CYS A 88 -12.18 6.55 0.61
CA CYS A 88 -13.56 6.09 0.50
C CYS A 88 -14.40 6.53 1.70
N LYS A 89 -15.66 6.90 1.44
CA LYS A 89 -16.64 7.23 2.48
C LYS A 89 -16.89 6.03 3.40
N GLN A 90 -17.38 6.30 4.60
CA GLN A 90 -17.76 5.25 5.54
C GLN A 90 -18.77 4.27 4.91
N GLY A 91 -18.52 2.97 5.09
CA GLY A 91 -19.30 1.92 4.43
C GLY A 91 -18.79 1.51 3.05
N TYR A 92 -17.66 2.08 2.62
CA TYR A 92 -16.93 1.65 1.43
C TYR A 92 -15.45 1.37 1.76
N PHE A 93 -14.84 0.44 1.04
CA PHE A 93 -13.43 0.08 1.14
C PHE A 93 -12.77 0.09 -0.24
N CYS A 94 -11.44 0.16 -0.24
CA CYS A 94 -10.66 0.10 -1.46
C CYS A 94 -9.26 -0.47 -1.20
N PRO A 95 -8.91 -1.62 -1.77
CA PRO A 95 -7.58 -2.18 -1.64
C PRO A 95 -6.51 -1.18 -2.10
N ALA A 96 -5.38 -1.16 -1.42
CA ALA A 96 -4.30 -0.18 -1.64
C ALA A 96 -3.71 -0.21 -3.07
N GLU A 97 -3.85 -1.34 -3.77
CA GLU A 97 -3.44 -1.52 -5.17
C GLU A 97 -4.62 -1.18 -6.09
N GLY A 98 -4.56 -0.04 -6.79
CA GLY A 98 -5.50 0.28 -7.86
C GLY A 98 -6.86 0.82 -7.41
N CYS A 99 -6.88 1.72 -6.41
CA CYS A 99 -8.11 2.35 -5.95
C CYS A 99 -8.69 3.39 -6.94
N GLU A 100 -9.27 2.90 -8.03
CA GLU A 100 -10.05 3.68 -8.98
C GLU A 100 -11.53 3.79 -8.56
N ILE A 101 -12.05 2.80 -7.83
CA ILE A 101 -13.48 2.65 -7.50
C ILE A 101 -13.63 2.16 -6.05
N CYS A 102 -14.42 2.87 -5.22
CA CYS A 102 -14.72 2.40 -3.86
C CYS A 102 -15.78 1.28 -3.91
N GLN A 103 -15.49 0.16 -3.25
CA GLN A 103 -16.40 -0.96 -3.15
C GLN A 103 -17.22 -0.87 -1.87
N ARG A 104 -18.51 -1.19 -1.92
CA ARG A 104 -19.36 -1.18 -0.72
C ARG A 104 -18.95 -2.32 0.21
N CYS A 105 -18.83 -2.02 1.50
CA CYS A 105 -18.56 -3.03 2.51
C CYS A 105 -19.65 -4.11 2.53
N SER A 106 -19.21 -5.35 2.69
CA SER A 106 -20.07 -6.48 3.06
C SER A 106 -20.69 -6.23 4.44
N LYS A 107 -21.98 -6.56 4.59
CA LYS A 107 -22.71 -6.37 5.86
C LYS A 107 -22.71 -7.62 6.74
N THR A 108 -22.54 -8.79 6.15
CA THR A 108 -22.67 -10.09 6.80
C THR A 108 -21.64 -11.06 6.23
N CYS A 109 -21.18 -11.99 7.06
CA CYS A 109 -20.34 -13.09 6.62
C CYS A 109 -21.17 -14.24 6.03
N PRO A 110 -20.57 -15.08 5.17
CA PRO A 110 -21.19 -16.33 4.73
C PRO A 110 -21.59 -17.23 5.90
N GLU A 111 -22.55 -18.13 5.68
CA GLU A 111 -23.02 -19.06 6.71
C GLU A 111 -21.87 -19.83 7.38
N GLY A 112 -21.91 -19.92 8.72
CA GLY A 112 -20.88 -20.59 9.51
C GLY A 112 -19.60 -19.78 9.77
N LYS A 113 -19.57 -18.50 9.37
CA LYS A 113 -18.45 -17.59 9.67
C LYS A 113 -18.91 -16.38 10.47
N GLU A 114 -18.02 -15.90 11.34
CA GLU A 114 -18.23 -14.71 12.16
C GLU A 114 -17.33 -13.56 11.69
N ILE A 115 -17.75 -12.35 12.04
CA ILE A 115 -17.00 -11.13 11.76
C ILE A 115 -15.77 -11.14 12.67
N VAL A 116 -14.59 -11.30 12.06
CA VAL A 116 -13.30 -11.19 12.77
C VAL A 116 -12.68 -9.80 12.65
N GLN A 117 -13.07 -9.05 11.61
CA GLN A 117 -12.58 -7.70 11.38
C GLN A 117 -13.66 -6.85 10.71
N ASN A 118 -13.88 -5.64 11.23
CA ASN A 118 -14.80 -4.68 10.62
C ASN A 118 -14.22 -4.10 9.33
N CYS A 119 -15.11 -3.81 8.37
CA CYS A 119 -14.76 -3.08 7.17
C CYS A 119 -14.18 -1.70 7.51
N ASN A 120 -13.13 -1.30 6.80
CA ASN A 120 -12.50 0.01 6.91
C ASN A 120 -12.29 0.59 5.49
N ALA A 121 -11.64 1.75 5.39
CA ALA A 121 -11.44 2.41 4.10
C ALA A 121 -10.56 1.62 3.11
N THR A 122 -9.79 0.63 3.57
CA THR A 122 -8.85 -0.13 2.75
C THR A 122 -9.15 -1.62 2.62
N THR A 123 -9.95 -2.19 3.52
CA THR A 123 -10.30 -3.62 3.54
C THR A 123 -11.77 -3.84 3.84
N ASP A 124 -12.36 -4.83 3.16
CA ASP A 124 -13.73 -5.26 3.45
C ASP A 124 -13.85 -5.90 4.86
N LEU A 125 -15.07 -6.26 5.22
CA LEU A 125 -15.40 -7.12 6.35
C LEU A 125 -14.58 -8.42 6.30
N GLY A 126 -13.75 -8.66 7.31
CA GLY A 126 -13.04 -9.92 7.49
C GLY A 126 -13.94 -10.96 8.14
N CYS A 127 -14.02 -12.15 7.52
CA CYS A 127 -14.85 -13.26 8.00
C CYS A 127 -13.97 -14.47 8.34
N GLY A 128 -14.09 -14.98 9.57
CA GLY A 128 -13.34 -16.13 10.07
C GLY A 128 -14.29 -17.22 10.59
N LEU A 129 -13.73 -18.40 10.87
CA LEU A 129 -14.48 -19.44 11.58
C LEU A 129 -14.61 -19.07 13.06
N PRO A 130 -15.67 -19.52 13.76
CA PRO A 130 -15.91 -19.23 15.19
C PRO A 130 -14.78 -19.56 16.20
N ASP A 131 -13.65 -20.15 15.78
CA ASP A 131 -12.55 -20.57 16.67
C ASP A 131 -11.15 -20.02 16.30
N GLN A 132 -11.03 -19.13 15.31
CA GLN A 132 -9.71 -18.62 14.87
C GLN A 132 -9.09 -17.53 15.77
N GLY A 133 -9.65 -17.32 16.96
CA GLY A 133 -9.05 -16.47 18.00
C GLY A 133 -7.90 -17.11 18.80
N LEU A 134 -7.56 -18.40 18.57
CA LEU A 134 -6.60 -19.14 19.41
C LEU A 134 -5.61 -20.04 18.67
N GLU A 135 -5.31 -19.83 17.38
CA GLU A 135 -4.27 -20.63 16.69
C GLU A 135 -2.98 -19.83 16.41
N HIS A 136 -2.32 -19.45 17.49
CA HIS A 136 -0.87 -19.37 17.49
C HIS A 136 -0.34 -20.36 18.54
N LYS A 137 0.07 -21.57 18.12
CA LYS A 137 1.50 -21.99 18.16
C LYS A 137 1.75 -23.50 18.02
N TYR A 138 2.46 -23.80 16.93
CA TYR A 138 3.48 -24.83 16.71
C TYR A 138 3.07 -26.29 16.50
N HIS A 139 3.06 -26.67 15.22
CA HIS A 139 3.50 -28.00 14.80
C HIS A 139 5.02 -28.12 15.03
N LEU A 140 5.43 -28.98 15.96
CA LEU A 140 6.77 -29.58 15.93
C LEU A 140 6.59 -31.08 15.77
N ALA A 141 6.83 -31.56 14.55
CA ALA A 141 6.94 -32.98 14.26
C ALA A 141 8.34 -33.46 14.70
N TRP A 142 8.38 -34.44 15.60
CA TRP A 142 9.55 -35.29 15.81
C TRP A 142 9.10 -36.74 15.81
N SER A 143 9.55 -37.49 14.81
CA SER A 143 9.37 -38.93 14.68
C SER A 143 10.54 -39.66 15.34
N VAL A 144 10.31 -40.32 16.47
CA VAL A 144 11.05 -41.53 16.90
C VAL A 144 10.14 -42.42 17.76
N GLY A 145 9.87 -43.65 17.28
CA GLY A 145 9.69 -44.85 18.13
C GLY A 145 8.34 -45.10 18.83
N GLU A 146 7.48 -45.87 18.15
CA GLU A 146 6.47 -46.84 18.65
C GLU A 146 6.00 -46.81 20.13
N ARG A 147 4.81 -46.23 20.38
CA ARG A 147 3.58 -46.87 20.93
C ARG A 147 2.62 -45.80 21.44
N PHE A 148 1.37 -45.83 20.95
CA PHE A 148 0.28 -44.99 21.43
C PHE A 148 -0.02 -45.24 22.91
N SER A 149 -0.11 -44.18 23.72
CA SER A 149 -1.31 -43.79 24.47
C SER A 149 -0.94 -42.87 25.63
N TYR A 150 -1.22 -41.57 25.51
CA TYR A 150 -1.87 -40.68 26.49
C TYR A 150 -1.64 -39.21 26.08
N LEU A 151 -2.72 -38.41 26.09
CA LEU A 151 -2.64 -36.95 25.96
C LEU A 151 -2.32 -36.38 27.34
N ASP A 152 -1.06 -36.04 27.61
CA ASP A 152 -0.71 -35.28 28.81
C ASP A 152 -1.00 -33.79 28.61
N TYR A 153 -1.93 -33.24 29.39
CA TYR A 153 -2.14 -31.80 29.50
C TYR A 153 -1.19 -31.24 30.56
N CYS A 154 -0.15 -30.52 30.13
CA CYS A 154 0.75 -29.80 31.03
C CYS A 154 0.45 -28.29 30.99
N ASN A 155 0.17 -27.69 32.16
CA ASN A 155 -0.10 -26.26 32.29
C ASN A 155 1.21 -25.50 32.56
N TYR A 156 1.59 -24.63 31.62
CA TYR A 156 2.91 -23.96 31.64
C TYR A 156 3.06 -22.90 32.74
N PHE A 157 1.97 -22.44 33.36
CA PHE A 157 2.06 -21.41 34.41
C PHE A 157 2.42 -21.98 35.79
N SER A 158 2.19 -23.27 36.03
CA SER A 158 2.41 -23.92 37.33
C SER A 158 3.49 -25.01 37.33
N GLY A 159 3.92 -25.48 36.16
CA GLY A 159 4.93 -26.55 36.05
C GLY A 159 4.47 -27.93 36.55
N PHE A 160 3.16 -28.12 36.77
CA PHE A 160 2.57 -29.40 37.17
C PHE A 160 1.83 -30.04 35.99
N CYS A 161 2.13 -31.32 35.72
CA CYS A 161 1.35 -32.16 34.81
C CYS A 161 0.38 -33.01 35.65
N PHE A 162 -0.91 -33.00 35.32
CA PHE A 162 -1.93 -33.81 36.00
C PHE A 162 -2.05 -35.16 35.30
N GLY A 163 -1.42 -36.19 35.86
CA GLY A 163 -1.70 -37.58 35.49
C GLY A 163 -3.08 -37.96 35.98
N GLY A 164 -4.03 -38.18 35.08
CA GLY A 164 -5.38 -38.63 35.41
C GLY A 164 -5.39 -40.04 35.97
N GLY A 165 -5.12 -40.19 37.27
CA GLY A 165 -5.37 -41.41 38.02
C GLY A 165 -6.84 -41.50 38.42
N GLY A 166 -7.60 -42.41 37.80
CA GLY A 166 -8.97 -42.72 38.15
C GLY A 166 -9.22 -44.22 38.13
N VAL A 167 -9.34 -44.80 39.33
CA VAL A 167 -9.74 -46.19 39.59
C VAL A 167 -11.14 -46.46 39.03
N HIS A 168 -11.30 -47.55 38.28
CA HIS A 168 -12.59 -48.17 38.06
C HIS A 168 -12.55 -49.63 38.56
N ASN A 169 -13.59 -50.00 39.31
CA ASN A 169 -13.87 -51.33 39.86
C ASN A 169 -13.84 -52.42 38.79
#